data_AF-A0A3D1IDM7-F1
#
_entry.id   AF-A0A3D1IDM7-F1
#
_cell.length_a   1.000
_cell.length_b   1.000
_cell.length_c   1.000
_cell.angle_alpha   90.00
_cell.angle_beta   90.00
_cell.angle_gamma   90.00
#
_symmetry.space_group_name_H-M   'P 1'
#
loop_
_entity.id
_entity.type
_entity.pdbx_description
1 polymer ?
#
loop_
_entity_poly.entity_id
_entity_poly.type
_entity_poly.pdbx_seq_one_letter_code
_entity_poly.pdbx_strand_id
1 'polypeptide(L)'
;AEAVEAHRQIVEDIPGAGLLVVTSAGRLQDGWMAALQAGAPEAAHVRRLLAPLAADAGLVTILDGHPATLSWLGAVGPHRVLPLGVSHFGQSGDIQDLYRAYRLDVDAILDAAARLCVGDHPRP
;
A
#
# COMPACT_ATOMS: atom_id res chain seq x y z
N ALA A 1 3.34 10.09 -10.38
CA ALA A 1 2.37 10.12 -11.48
C ALA A 1 1.58 8.83 -11.50
N GLU A 2 2.27 7.69 -11.59
CA GLU A 2 1.70 6.31 -11.59
C GLU A 2 0.53 6.09 -10.61
N ALA A 3 0.72 6.32 -9.31
CA ALA A 3 -0.32 6.05 -8.31
C ALA A 3 -1.61 6.89 -8.50
N VAL A 4 -1.49 8.12 -9.01
CA VAL A 4 -2.65 8.98 -9.29
C VAL A 4 -3.37 8.49 -10.54
N GLU A 5 -2.63 8.12 -11.57
CA GLU A 5 -3.23 7.60 -12.81
C GLU A 5 -3.88 6.22 -12.60
N ALA A 6 -3.21 5.33 -11.87
CA ALA A 6 -3.79 4.05 -11.49
C ALA A 6 -5.05 4.24 -10.64
N HIS A 7 -5.03 5.17 -9.67
CA HIS A 7 -6.22 5.49 -8.89
C HIS A 7 -7.37 5.99 -9.77
N ARG A 8 -7.08 6.87 -10.74
CA ARG A 8 -8.09 7.36 -11.70
C ARG A 8 -8.77 6.20 -12.43
N GLN A 9 -8.00 5.22 -12.90
CA GLN A 9 -8.53 4.05 -13.60
C GLN A 9 -9.28 3.10 -12.65
N ILE A 10 -8.75 2.83 -11.46
CA ILE A 10 -9.40 1.97 -10.46
C ILE A 10 -10.78 2.52 -10.08
N VAL A 11 -10.93 3.85 -9.95
CA VAL A 11 -12.21 4.48 -9.60
C VAL A 11 -13.29 4.28 -10.65
N GLU A 12 -12.92 4.04 -11.92
CA GLU A 12 -13.88 3.74 -12.99
C GLU A 12 -14.64 2.43 -12.71
N ASP A 13 -13.97 1.41 -12.15
CA ASP A 13 -14.57 0.11 -11.79
C ASP A 13 -14.94 0.00 -10.30
N ILE A 14 -14.23 0.72 -9.43
CA ILE A 14 -14.38 0.69 -7.97
C ILE A 14 -14.53 2.13 -7.45
N PRO A 15 -15.75 2.72 -7.52
CA PRO A 15 -15.96 4.13 -7.17
C PRO A 15 -15.58 4.51 -5.73
N GLY A 16 -15.52 3.53 -4.82
CA GLY A 16 -15.13 3.72 -3.42
C GLY A 16 -13.62 3.66 -3.15
N ALA A 17 -12.78 3.44 -4.17
CA ALA A 17 -11.33 3.34 -3.99
C ALA A 17 -10.72 4.69 -3.57
N GLY A 18 -9.93 4.65 -2.48
CA GLY A 18 -9.20 5.80 -1.96
C GLY A 18 -7.73 5.82 -2.37
N LEU A 19 -7.13 7.03 -2.37
CA LEU A 19 -5.69 7.22 -2.51
C LEU A 19 -5.13 7.95 -1.29
N LEU A 20 -4.15 7.35 -0.63
CA LEU A 20 -3.47 7.91 0.55
C LEU A 20 -2.00 8.17 0.24
N VAL A 21 -1.57 9.43 0.39
CA VAL A 21 -0.15 9.80 0.28
C VAL A 21 0.48 9.79 1.68
N VAL A 22 1.44 8.89 1.89
CA VAL A 22 2.22 8.81 3.14
C VAL A 22 3.53 9.58 2.96
N THR A 23 3.61 10.78 3.51
CA THR A 23 4.80 11.65 3.38
C THR A 23 6.00 11.18 4.19
N SER A 24 5.77 10.45 5.29
CA SER A 24 6.84 9.91 6.13
C SER A 24 6.41 8.56 6.72
N ALA A 25 6.81 7.49 6.04
CA ALA A 25 6.52 6.12 6.47
C ALA A 25 7.09 5.82 7.86
N GLY A 26 8.33 6.27 8.14
CA GLY A 26 8.98 6.10 9.44
C GLY A 26 8.18 6.75 10.59
N ARG A 27 7.82 8.04 10.47
CA ARG A 27 7.01 8.70 11.52
C ARG A 27 5.64 8.05 11.72
N LEU A 28 5.02 7.57 10.64
CA LEU A 28 3.74 6.88 10.72
C LEU A 28 3.87 5.55 11.47
N GLN A 29 4.96 4.80 11.21
CA GLN A 29 5.28 3.55 11.91
C GLN A 29 5.66 3.81 13.38
N ASP A 30 6.49 4.80 13.66
CA ASP A 30 6.89 5.17 15.02
C ASP A 30 5.65 5.50 15.88
N GLY A 31 4.71 6.26 15.32
CA GLY A 31 3.45 6.57 15.98
C GLY A 31 2.58 5.34 16.25
N TRP A 32 2.58 4.37 15.34
CA TRP A 32 1.90 3.09 15.55
C TRP A 32 2.55 2.26 16.66
N MET A 33 3.88 2.14 16.65
CA MET A 33 4.63 1.39 17.65
C MET A 33 4.49 2.01 19.05
N ALA A 34 4.54 3.33 19.16
CA ALA A 34 4.33 4.04 20.42
C ALA A 34 2.92 3.80 20.99
N ALA A 35 1.89 3.81 20.14
CA ALA A 35 0.51 3.53 20.55
C ALA A 35 0.33 2.08 21.03
N LEU A 36 0.98 1.11 20.39
CA LEU A 36 1.01 -0.27 20.84
C LEU A 36 1.69 -0.42 22.21
N GLN A 37 2.84 0.21 22.41
CA GLN A 37 3.56 0.20 23.69
C GLN A 37 2.75 0.83 24.82
N ALA A 38 1.98 1.87 24.52
CA ALA A 38 1.08 2.53 25.47
C ALA A 38 -0.23 1.75 25.71
N GLY A 39 -0.46 0.63 25.02
CA GLY A 39 -1.72 -0.12 25.11
C GLY A 39 -2.93 0.62 24.53
N ALA A 40 -2.71 1.62 23.67
CA ALA A 40 -3.74 2.48 23.10
C ALA A 40 -3.68 2.49 21.56
N PRO A 41 -3.78 1.34 20.87
CA PRO A 41 -3.64 1.26 19.41
C PRO A 41 -4.62 2.16 18.65
N GLU A 42 -5.85 2.32 19.15
CA GLU A 42 -6.87 3.17 18.52
C GLU A 42 -6.51 4.67 18.52
N ALA A 43 -5.59 5.11 19.40
CA ALA A 43 -5.10 6.49 19.41
C ALA A 43 -4.08 6.78 18.29
N ALA A 44 -3.56 5.76 17.62
CA ALA A 44 -2.55 5.92 16.58
C ALA A 44 -3.07 6.73 15.38
N HIS A 45 -2.24 7.61 14.83
CA HIS A 45 -2.61 8.40 13.66
C HIS A 45 -3.03 7.54 12.46
N VAL A 46 -2.33 6.42 12.24
CA VAL A 46 -2.64 5.48 11.15
C VAL A 46 -4.04 4.87 11.27
N ARG A 47 -4.55 4.63 12.49
CA ARG A 47 -5.92 4.14 12.69
C ARG A 47 -6.95 5.13 12.18
N ARG A 48 -6.73 6.41 12.45
CA ARG A 48 -7.61 7.48 11.96
C ARG A 48 -7.58 7.61 10.43
N LEU A 49 -6.40 7.43 9.82
CA LEU A 49 -6.26 7.48 8.36
C LEU A 49 -6.97 6.32 7.67
N LEU A 50 -6.93 5.12 8.26
CA LEU A 50 -7.56 3.93 7.69
C LEU A 50 -9.03 3.73 8.12
N ALA A 51 -9.50 4.45 9.15
CA ALA A 51 -10.87 4.33 9.66
C ALA A 51 -12.00 4.45 8.60
N PRO A 52 -11.87 5.26 7.53
CA PRO A 52 -12.90 5.31 6.49
C PRO A 52 -13.00 4.06 5.60
N LEU A 53 -12.00 3.16 5.64
CA LEU A 53 -11.99 1.98 4.78
C LEU A 53 -12.97 0.91 5.29
N ALA A 54 -13.67 0.27 4.35
CA ALA A 54 -14.46 -0.92 4.64
C ALA A 54 -13.56 -2.03 5.20
N ALA A 55 -14.08 -2.85 6.10
CA ALA A 55 -13.28 -3.88 6.79
C ALA A 55 -12.70 -4.95 5.82
N ASP A 56 -13.34 -5.14 4.68
CA ASP A 56 -12.92 -6.04 3.60
C ASP A 56 -12.10 -5.35 2.51
N ALA A 57 -11.83 -4.04 2.63
CA ALA A 57 -10.99 -3.32 1.70
C ALA A 57 -9.56 -3.90 1.66
N GLY A 58 -8.98 -3.94 0.46
CA GLY A 58 -7.57 -4.26 0.24
C GLY A 58 -6.71 -3.00 0.15
N LEU A 59 -5.44 -3.13 0.52
CA LEU A 59 -4.43 -2.07 0.41
C LEU A 59 -3.35 -2.48 -0.59
N VAL A 60 -3.20 -1.69 -1.66
CA VAL A 60 -1.98 -1.73 -2.48
C VAL A 60 -1.06 -0.63 -1.97
N THR A 61 0.12 -0.99 -1.47
CA THR A 61 1.12 0.00 -1.05
C THR A 61 2.21 0.09 -2.10
N ILE A 62 2.60 1.30 -2.49
CA ILE A 62 3.67 1.52 -3.45
C ILE A 62 4.78 2.39 -2.84
N LEU A 63 6.03 2.00 -3.03
CA LEU A 63 7.20 2.75 -2.58
C LEU A 63 8.37 2.54 -3.53
N ASP A 64 9.09 3.62 -3.86
CA ASP A 64 10.44 3.51 -4.44
C ASP A 64 11.45 3.16 -3.33
N GLY A 65 11.35 1.92 -2.88
CA GLY A 65 12.08 1.38 -1.74
C GLY A 65 11.60 -0.04 -1.42
N HIS A 66 12.20 -0.67 -0.41
CA HIS A 66 11.87 -2.05 -0.09
C HIS A 66 10.39 -2.18 0.34
N PRO A 67 9.60 -3.11 -0.26
CA PRO A 67 8.15 -3.22 -0.01
C PRO A 67 7.79 -3.38 1.48
N ALA A 68 8.67 -4.06 2.24
CA ALA A 68 8.51 -4.27 3.68
C ALA A 68 8.30 -2.98 4.51
N THR A 69 8.73 -1.82 3.99
CA THR A 69 8.60 -0.51 4.65
C THR A 69 7.16 -0.12 4.94
N LEU A 70 6.20 -0.58 4.13
CA LEU A 70 4.76 -0.31 4.31
C LEU A 70 3.92 -1.56 4.59
N SER A 71 4.48 -2.77 4.46
CA SER A 71 3.76 -4.03 4.70
C SER A 71 3.17 -4.12 6.12
N TRP A 72 3.76 -3.44 7.10
CA TRP A 72 3.27 -3.41 8.49
C TRP A 72 1.87 -2.80 8.61
N LEU A 73 1.37 -2.05 7.62
CA LEU A 73 0.00 -1.54 7.60
C LEU A 73 -1.04 -2.67 7.71
N GLY A 74 -0.69 -3.89 7.30
CA GLY A 74 -1.55 -5.07 7.47
C GLY A 74 -1.72 -5.52 8.92
N ALA A 75 -0.85 -5.07 9.84
CA ALA A 75 -1.00 -5.30 11.27
C ALA A 75 -1.90 -4.24 11.94
N VAL A 76 -2.22 -3.15 11.24
CA VAL A 76 -3.04 -2.07 11.80
C VAL A 76 -4.51 -2.49 11.86
N GLY A 77 -5.03 -3.17 10.84
CA GLY A 77 -6.45 -3.53 10.75
C GLY A 77 -6.67 -4.86 10.02
N PRO A 78 -7.93 -5.19 9.66
CA PRO A 78 -8.27 -6.45 8.98
C PRO A 78 -7.87 -6.50 7.49
N HIS A 79 -7.33 -5.40 6.96
CA HIS A 79 -7.08 -5.23 5.52
C HIS A 79 -5.95 -6.11 5.01
N ARG A 80 -6.16 -6.73 3.84
CA ARG A 80 -5.11 -7.42 3.10
C ARG A 80 -4.18 -6.39 2.48
N VAL A 81 -2.87 -6.61 2.57
CA VAL A 81 -1.86 -5.73 1.98
C VAL A 81 -1.12 -6.44 0.86
N LEU A 82 -1.06 -5.82 -0.32
CA LEU A 82 -0.20 -6.22 -1.43
C LEU A 82 0.86 -5.13 -1.64
N PRO A 83 2.09 -5.35 -1.16
CA PRO A 83 3.12 -4.32 -1.22
C PRO A 83 3.92 -4.40 -2.53
N LEU A 84 4.02 -3.26 -3.20
CA LEU A 84 4.83 -3.01 -4.39
C LEU A 84 6.02 -2.12 -4.00
N GLY A 85 7.21 -2.51 -4.46
CA GLY A 85 8.44 -1.76 -4.21
C GLY A 85 9.65 -2.45 -4.83
N VAL A 86 10.81 -1.82 -4.68
CA VAL A 86 12.07 -2.32 -5.25
C VAL A 86 12.76 -3.25 -4.24
N SER A 87 12.98 -4.51 -4.62
CA SER A 87 13.61 -5.53 -3.75
C SER A 87 15.03 -5.91 -4.18
N HIS A 88 15.47 -5.51 -5.37
CA HIS A 88 16.81 -5.80 -5.89
C HIS A 88 17.62 -4.51 -6.01
N PHE A 89 18.62 -4.34 -5.13
CA PHE A 89 19.62 -3.27 -5.23
C PHE A 89 20.56 -3.52 -6.41
N GLY A 90 20.82 -2.48 -7.23
CA GLY A 90 22.05 -2.42 -8.04
C GLY A 90 21.95 -2.69 -9.55
N GLN A 91 21.03 -2.06 -10.27
CA GLN A 91 21.27 -1.76 -11.69
C GLN A 91 21.03 -0.28 -11.97
N SER A 92 22.13 0.44 -12.22
CA SER A 92 22.17 1.77 -12.80
C SER A 92 21.81 1.66 -14.29
N GLY A 93 20.52 1.78 -14.60
CA GLY A 93 19.96 1.85 -15.95
C GLY A 93 19.02 3.06 -16.10
N ASP A 94 18.79 3.49 -17.33
CA ASP A 94 18.01 4.69 -17.68
C ASP A 94 16.61 4.70 -17.03
N ILE A 95 16.21 5.88 -16.56
CA ILE A 95 15.11 6.18 -15.62
C ILE A 95 13.73 5.71 -16.12
N GLN A 96 13.56 5.38 -17.41
CA GLN A 96 12.29 4.92 -17.97
C GLN A 96 12.21 3.39 -18.13
N ASP A 97 13.32 2.70 -18.43
CA ASP A 97 13.35 1.23 -18.49
C ASP A 97 13.36 0.59 -17.09
N LEU A 98 13.68 1.39 -16.07
CA LEU A 98 13.75 0.97 -14.67
C LEU A 98 12.38 0.74 -14.01
N TYR A 99 11.31 1.46 -14.42
CA TYR A 99 9.99 1.34 -13.77
C TYR A 99 9.21 0.08 -14.18
N ARG A 100 9.31 -0.36 -15.44
CA ARG A 100 8.77 -1.65 -15.89
C ARG A 100 9.48 -2.83 -15.24
N ALA A 101 10.80 -2.71 -15.02
CA ALA A 101 11.58 -3.73 -14.32
C ALA A 101 11.23 -3.83 -12.82
N TYR A 102 10.73 -2.76 -12.21
CA TYR A 102 10.43 -2.71 -10.78
C TYR A 102 8.94 -2.81 -10.40
N ARG A 103 8.03 -2.98 -11.36
CA ARG A 103 6.58 -3.16 -11.10
C ARG A 103 5.97 -2.02 -10.27
N LEU A 104 6.39 -0.79 -10.55
CA LEU A 104 5.85 0.43 -9.90
C LEU A 104 5.05 1.32 -10.87
N ASP A 105 4.78 0.83 -12.08
CA ASP A 105 3.94 1.49 -13.07
C ASP A 105 2.45 1.29 -12.79
N VAL A 106 1.62 2.02 -13.55
CA VAL A 106 0.15 1.89 -13.50
C VAL A 106 -0.29 0.42 -13.61
N ASP A 107 0.23 -0.34 -14.58
CA ASP A 107 -0.19 -1.72 -14.85
C ASP A 107 0.04 -2.64 -13.64
N ALA A 108 1.18 -2.52 -12.96
CA ALA A 108 1.46 -3.28 -11.75
C ALA A 108 0.51 -2.94 -10.59
N ILE A 109 0.12 -1.66 -10.45
CA ILE A 109 -0.85 -1.24 -9.44
C ILE A 109 -2.24 -1.80 -9.76
N LEU A 110 -2.65 -1.79 -11.03
CA LEU A 110 -3.92 -2.36 -11.48
C LEU A 110 -3.98 -3.87 -11.27
N ASP A 111 -2.93 -4.61 -11.64
CA ASP A 111 -2.82 -6.05 -11.39
C ASP A 111 -2.91 -6.37 -9.88
N ALA A 112 -2.22 -5.60 -9.05
CA ALA A 112 -2.30 -5.74 -7.59
C ALA A 112 -3.72 -5.49 -7.05
N ALA A 113 -4.39 -4.43 -7.52
CA ALA A 113 -5.76 -4.11 -7.15
C ALA A 113 -6.73 -5.22 -7.58
N ALA A 114 -6.61 -5.72 -8.81
CA ALA A 114 -7.41 -6.82 -9.34
C ALA A 114 -7.26 -8.10 -8.49
N ARG A 115 -6.03 -8.49 -8.11
CA ARG A 115 -5.77 -9.64 -7.23
C ARG A 115 -6.41 -9.49 -5.85
N LEU A 116 -6.51 -8.27 -5.33
CA LEU A 116 -7.20 -8.02 -4.06
C LEU A 116 -8.72 -8.18 -4.21
N CYS A 117 -9.28 -7.81 -5.37
CA CYS A 117 -10.73 -7.88 -5.65
C CYS A 117 -11.23 -9.29 -6.02
N VAL A 118 -10.44 -10.05 -6.80
CA VAL A 118 -10.85 -11.37 -7.30
C VAL A 118 -10.72 -12.46 -6.23
N GLY A 119 -10.06 -12.16 -5.09
CA GLY A 119 -10.07 -13.02 -3.91
C GLY A 119 -9.49 -14.41 -4.18
N ASP A 120 -8.23 -14.49 -4.64
CA ASP A 120 -7.63 -15.81 -4.89
C ASP A 120 -7.06 -16.42 -3.59
N HIS A 121 -7.74 -17.49 -3.15
CA HIS A 121 -7.53 -18.51 -2.11
C HIS A 121 -7.84 -18.23 -0.61
N PRO A 122 -8.47 -19.20 0.11
CA PRO A 122 -8.98 -19.06 1.47
C PRO A 122 -7.85 -18.98 2.50
N ARG A 123 -8.13 -18.31 3.63
CA ARG A 123 -7.27 -18.37 4.82
C ARG A 123 -7.14 -19.83 5.29
N PRO A 124 -5.94 -20.29 5.70
CA PRO A 124 -5.81 -21.57 6.40
C PRO A 124 -6.64 -21.59 7.69
#